data_AF-A0A7C3M254-F1
#
_entry.id   AF-A0A7C3M254-F1
#
_cell.length_a   1.000
_cell.length_b   1.000
_cell.length_c   1.000
_cell.angle_alpha   90.00
_cell.angle_beta   90.00
_cell.angle_gamma   90.00
#
_symmetry.space_group_name_H-M   'P 1'
#
loop_
_entity.id
_entity.type
_entity.pdbx_description
1 polymer ?
#
loop_
_entity_poly.entity_id
_entity_poly.type
_entity_poly.pdbx_seq_one_letter_code
_entity_poly.pdbx_strand_id
1 'polypeptide(L)'
;GHEALKMRVRQPLTVSKQLESVNIVAQTLGGGYSAQADALRHGISRALVAYDEQFRTILKPYGLLTRDARAVERKKPGKRKARRSRQFSKR
;
A
#
# COMPACT_ATOMS: atom_id res chain seq x y z
N GLY A 1 -15.35 8.99 8.77
CA GLY A 1 -15.53 8.30 7.48
C GLY A 1 -14.27 7.63 6.90
N HIS A 2 -13.27 7.22 7.68
CA HIS A 2 -12.05 6.55 7.15
C HIS A 2 -11.85 5.13 7.71
N GLU A 3 -12.93 4.43 8.03
CA GLU A 3 -12.86 3.12 8.68
C GLU A 3 -12.17 2.08 7.79
N ALA A 4 -12.46 2.08 6.49
CA ALA A 4 -11.81 1.20 5.53
C ALA A 4 -10.27 1.37 5.51
N LEU A 5 -9.77 2.61 5.64
CA LEU A 5 -8.33 2.88 5.68
C LEU A 5 -7.70 2.38 6.98
N LYS A 6 -8.38 2.56 8.11
CA LYS A 6 -7.93 2.03 9.41
C LYS A 6 -7.85 0.50 9.39
N MET A 7 -8.83 -0.16 8.77
CA MET A 7 -8.83 -1.61 8.61
C MET A 7 -7.66 -2.11 7.75
N ARG A 8 -7.31 -1.39 6.67
CA ARG A 8 -6.12 -1.73 5.86
C ARG A 8 -4.82 -1.66 6.65
N VAL A 9 -4.65 -0.65 7.50
CA VAL A 9 -3.44 -0.52 8.33
C VAL A 9 -3.36 -1.64 9.37
N ARG A 10 -4.50 -2.04 9.95
CA ARG A 10 -4.57 -3.11 10.97
C ARG A 10 -4.48 -4.53 10.41
N GLN A 11 -4.76 -4.72 9.12
CA GLN A 11 -4.73 -6.01 8.43
C GLN A 11 -3.52 -6.91 8.79
N PRO A 12 -2.25 -6.46 8.73
CA PRO A 12 -1.11 -7.30 9.09
C PRO A 12 -1.12 -7.76 10.55
N LEU A 13 -1.58 -6.91 11.48
CA LEU A 13 -1.68 -7.24 12.91
C LEU A 13 -2.79 -8.24 13.18
N THR A 14 -3.92 -8.13 12.46
CA THR A 14 -5.00 -9.10 12.55
C THR A 14 -4.56 -10.47 12.04
N VAL A 15 -3.83 -10.52 10.93
CA VAL A 15 -3.32 -11.76 10.33
C VAL A 15 -2.27 -12.42 11.21
N SER A 16 -1.35 -11.64 11.79
CA SER A 16 -0.33 -12.16 12.70
C SER A 16 -0.84 -12.40 14.12
N LYS A 17 -2.08 -12.01 14.44
CA LYS A 17 -2.72 -12.03 15.78
C LYS A 17 -2.05 -11.13 16.83
N GLN A 18 -1.28 -10.14 16.41
CA GLN A 18 -0.44 -9.30 17.29
C GLN A 18 -1.09 -7.96 17.63
N LEU A 19 -2.42 -7.86 17.62
CA LEU A 19 -3.12 -6.59 17.82
C LEU A 19 -2.88 -5.95 19.19
N GLU A 20 -2.78 -6.76 20.24
CA GLU A 20 -2.63 -6.29 21.62
C GLU A 20 -1.19 -6.39 22.14
N SER A 21 -0.32 -7.09 21.42
CA SER A 21 1.04 -7.41 21.87
C SER A 21 2.08 -6.37 21.47
N VAL A 22 1.80 -5.49 20.50
CA VAL A 22 2.77 -4.50 20.01
C VAL A 22 2.19 -3.09 19.96
N ASN A 23 2.98 -2.13 20.43
CA ASN A 23 2.73 -0.70 20.24
C ASN A 23 3.55 -0.20 19.06
N ILE A 24 2.88 0.45 18.10
CA ILE A 24 3.52 0.88 16.85
C ILE A 24 3.41 2.40 16.74
N VAL A 25 4.57 3.05 16.64
CA VAL A 25 4.69 4.46 16.27
C VAL A 25 5.27 4.51 14.86
N ALA A 26 4.58 5.17 13.94
CA ALA A 26 5.02 5.26 12.55
C ALA A 26 4.83 6.68 11.99
N GLN A 27 5.79 7.11 11.19
CA GLN A 27 5.76 8.39 10.48
C GLN A 27 5.72 8.12 8.98
N THR A 28 4.86 8.84 8.26
CA THR A 28 4.80 8.80 6.79
C THR A 28 4.86 10.20 6.23
N LEU A 29 5.48 10.35 5.07
CA LEU A 29 5.70 11.63 4.41
C LEU A 29 5.24 11.54 2.95
N GLY A 30 4.56 12.59 2.48
CA GLY A 30 4.04 12.69 1.11
C GLY A 30 2.79 11.85 0.82
N GLY A 31 2.38 11.84 -0.45
CA GLY A 31 1.21 11.09 -0.92
C GLY A 31 -0.12 11.66 -0.43
N GLY A 32 -1.07 10.79 -0.11
CA GLY A 32 -2.36 11.13 0.50
C GLY A 32 -2.85 9.98 1.39
N TYR A 33 -3.96 10.18 2.12
CA TYR A 33 -4.39 9.25 3.18
C TYR A 33 -4.48 7.77 2.78
N SER A 34 -4.98 7.47 1.58
CA SER A 34 -5.02 6.07 1.10
C SER A 34 -3.64 5.49 0.82
N ALA A 35 -2.76 6.27 0.18
CA ALA A 35 -1.41 5.83 -0.13
C ALA A 35 -0.57 5.66 1.15
N GLN A 36 -0.76 6.55 2.12
CA GLN A 36 -0.12 6.45 3.44
C GLN A 36 -0.60 5.21 4.20
N ALA A 37 -1.91 4.89 4.15
CA ALA A 37 -2.43 3.68 4.77
C ALA A 37 -1.80 2.40 4.18
N ASP A 38 -1.66 2.33 2.86
CA ASP A 38 -1.03 1.19 2.18
C ASP A 38 0.49 1.12 2.44
N ALA A 39 1.15 2.28 2.58
CA ALA A 39 2.55 2.37 2.97
C ALA A 39 2.78 1.89 4.41
N LEU A 40 1.94 2.32 5.36
CA LEU A 40 1.96 1.84 6.75
C LEU A 40 1.71 0.34 6.83
N ARG A 41 0.73 -0.16 6.08
CA ARG A 41 0.43 -1.60 6.00
C ARG A 41 1.68 -2.40 5.61
N HIS A 42 2.38 -1.96 4.56
CA HIS A 42 3.61 -2.62 4.11
C HIS A 42 4.77 -2.47 5.11
N GLY A 43 4.92 -1.29 5.71
CA GLY A 43 5.94 -1.01 6.73
C GLY A 43 5.77 -1.88 7.98
N ILE A 44 4.54 -1.99 8.50
CA ILE A 44 4.21 -2.85 9.65
C ILE A 44 4.53 -4.32 9.31
N SER A 45 4.16 -4.78 8.12
CA SER A 45 4.43 -6.16 7.69
C SER A 45 5.93 -6.45 7.65
N ARG A 46 6.76 -5.51 7.18
CA ARG A 46 8.23 -5.65 7.19
C ARG A 46 8.81 -5.58 8.59
N ALA A 47 8.27 -4.73 9.46
CA ALA A 47 8.69 -4.63 10.85
C ALA A 47 8.41 -5.92 11.62
N LEU A 48 7.26 -6.56 11.40
CA LEU A 48 6.92 -7.85 12.01
C LEU A 48 7.87 -8.96 11.56
N VAL A 49 8.22 -9.03 10.27
CA VAL A 49 9.22 -10.01 9.78
C VAL A 49 10.61 -9.74 10.36
N ALA A 50 10.99 -8.48 10.54
CA ALA A 50 12.27 -8.14 11.18
C ALA A 50 12.29 -8.48 12.68
N TYR A 51 11.13 -8.47 13.34
CA TYR A 51 10.99 -8.89 14.73
C TYR A 51 11.10 -10.42 14.87
N ASP A 52 10.44 -11.18 14.00
CA ASP A 52 10.58 -12.64 13.90
C ASP A 52 10.32 -13.12 12.47
N GLU A 53 11.28 -13.85 11.90
CA GLU A 53 11.23 -14.35 10.52
C GLU A 53 10.08 -15.38 10.33
N GLN A 54 9.58 -16.00 11.41
CA GLN A 54 8.44 -16.92 11.35
C GLN A 54 7.18 -16.23 10.81
N PHE A 55 7.00 -14.92 11.04
CA PHE A 55 5.85 -14.19 10.51
C PHE A 55 5.84 -14.11 8.98
N ARG A 56 6.96 -14.36 8.31
CA ARG A 56 7.02 -14.35 6.86
C ARG A 56 6.15 -15.42 6.22
N THR A 57 6.10 -16.62 6.80
CA THR A 57 5.29 -17.73 6.26
C THR A 57 3.80 -17.41 6.36
N ILE A 58 3.41 -16.68 7.40
CA ILE A 58 2.03 -16.24 7.63
C ILE A 58 1.68 -15.05 6.72
N LEU A 59 2.54 -14.04 6.60
CA LEU A 59 2.23 -12.78 5.91
C LEU A 59 2.38 -12.85 4.38
N LYS A 60 3.26 -13.71 3.86
CA LYS A 60 3.54 -13.83 2.42
C LYS A 60 2.31 -14.30 1.60
N PRO A 61 1.53 -15.30 2.03
CA PRO A 61 0.32 -15.73 1.31
C PRO A 61 -0.73 -14.62 1.16
N TYR A 62 -0.84 -13.72 2.14
CA TYR A 62 -1.77 -12.58 2.08
C TYR A 62 -1.25 -11.40 1.24
N GLY A 63 -0.09 -11.53 0.60
CA GLY A 63 0.48 -10.51 -0.28
C GLY A 63 0.96 -9.24 0.43
N LEU A 64 1.13 -9.28 1.76
CA LEU A 64 1.46 -8.10 2.58
C LEU A 64 2.93 -7.66 2.48
N LEU A 65 3.81 -8.57 2.06
CA LEU A 65 5.24 -8.33 1.88
C LEU A 65 5.60 -7.81 0.49
N THR A 66 4.67 -7.82 -0.47
CA THR A 66 4.93 -7.35 -1.82
C THR A 66 4.76 -5.84 -1.88
N ARG A 67 5.78 -5.13 -2.36
CA ARG A 67 5.68 -3.69 -2.63
C ARG A 67 4.76 -3.47 -3.83
N ASP A 68 3.74 -2.61 -3.67
CA ASP A 68 2.96 -2.14 -4.81
C ASP A 68 3.80 -1.14 -5.63
N ALA A 69 4.22 -1.56 -6.82
CA ALA A 69 5.05 -0.77 -7.72
C ALA A 69 4.23 0.15 -8.65
N ARG A 70 2.89 0.13 -8.56
CA ARG A 70 2.04 0.95 -9.42
C ARG A 70 2.31 2.44 -9.16
N ALA A 71 2.62 3.16 -10.23
CA ALA A 71 2.82 4.60 -10.21
C ALA A 71 2.00 5.25 -11.33
N VAL A 72 1.71 6.54 -11.16
CA VAL A 72 1.05 7.32 -12.20
C VAL A 72 1.97 7.40 -13.41
N GLU A 73 1.47 6.94 -14.56
CA GLU A 73 2.22 7.03 -15.80
C GLU A 73 2.49 8.48 -16.18
N ARG A 74 3.69 8.73 -16.70
CA ARG A 74 4.07 10.03 -17.27
C ARG A 74 3.08 10.46 -18.36
N LYS A 75 2.76 11.75 -18.42
CA LYS A 75 2.03 12.34 -19.55
C LYS A 75 2.83 12.13 -20.85
N LYS A 76 2.23 11.47 -21.83
CA LYS A 76 2.82 11.28 -23.16
C LYS A 76 2.58 12.52 -24.03
N PRO A 77 3.57 12.97 -24.83
CA PRO A 77 3.39 14.09 -25.75
C PRO A 77 2.30 13.77 -26.77
N GLY A 78 1.58 14.80 -27.25
CA GLY A 78 0.45 14.64 -28.17
C GLY A 78 -0.85 14.11 -27.55
N LYS A 79 -0.83 13.63 -26.29
CA LYS A 79 -2.02 13.14 -25.57
C LYS A 79 -2.53 14.14 -24.53
N ARG A 80 -3.83 14.07 -24.21
CA ARG A 80 -4.46 14.92 -23.16
C ARG A 80 -3.99 14.52 -21.75
N LYS A 81 -3.82 13.21 -21.50
CA LYS A 81 -3.23 12.61 -20.27
C LYS A 81 -2.32 11.44 -20.67
N ALA A 82 -1.80 10.67 -19.71
CA ALA A 82 -0.92 9.52 -19.95
C ALA A 82 -1.35 8.63 -21.13
N ARG A 83 -2.59 8.14 -21.13
CA ARG A 83 -3.12 7.27 -22.21
C ARG A 83 -4.21 7.92 -23.07
N ARG A 84 -4.91 8.95 -22.56
CA ARG A 84 -6.06 9.60 -23.22
C ARG A 84 -5.65 10.42 -24.44
N SER A 85 -5.94 9.91 -25.63
CA SER A 85 -5.78 10.63 -26.90
C SER A 85 -6.86 11.71 -27.08
N ARG A 86 -6.64 12.65 -28.00
CA ARG A 86 -7.70 13.54 -28.50
C ARG A 86 -8.65 12.73 -29.40
N GLN A 87 -9.87 13.21 -29.58
CA GLN A 87 -10.77 12.65 -30.58
C GLN A 87 -10.14 12.81 -31.97
N PHE A 88 -10.20 11.77 -32.78
CA PHE A 88 -9.65 11.74 -34.14
C PHE A 88 -10.80 11.74 -35.14
N SER A 89 -10.77 12.64 -36.12
CA SER A 89 -11.63 12.56 -37.31
C SER A 89 -10.78 12.08 -38.50
N LYS A 90 -11.31 11.11 -39.25
CA LYS A 90 -10.70 10.59 -40.49
C LYS A 90 -11.18 11.30 -41.75
N ARG A 91 -12.16 12.19 -41.61
CA ARG A 91 -12.83 12.92 -42.68
C ARG A 91 -12.74 14.40 -42.42
#